data_AF-A0A3N5P5D5-F1
#
_entry.id   AF-A0A3N5P5D5-F1
#
_cell.length_a   1.000
_cell.length_b   1.000
_cell.length_c   1.000
_cell.angle_alpha   90.00
_cell.angle_beta   90.00
_cell.angle_gamma   90.00
#
_symmetry.space_group_name_H-M   'P 1'
#
loop_
_entity.id
_entity.type
_entity.pdbx_description
1 polymer ?
#
loop_
_entity_poly.entity_id
_entity_poly.type
_entity_poly.pdbx_seq_one_letter_code
_entity_poly.pdbx_strand_id
1 'polypeptide(L)'
;MSIANAPKLYKAILDGLEYRGTAFYQCFTTCQPEHGVADDMALTQAQRVRDSRGAPEFVFNPRMGETYQEALDVKGNPSMESDWYETKFKATNEPYRYTVAHWCATEARFRNHLKKIKKDDADKLIPLENMLVRITQQDVVYRRYLVPDHRSYIPDFGVYIKVQGPKGDVEYRSLSRQLVLFCVERRKAWRMLQSKAGVENREYKAQRSILADVDAGRLSKEDLFARAEELMRERVKGPGAAQAPGAHKAPSMPATPPAVVPPVRPTSQTPGVQA
;
A
#
# COMPACT_ATOMS: atom_id res chain seq x y z
N MET A 1 -13.00 3.10 -0.62
CA MET A 1 -12.68 4.55 -0.78
C MET A 1 -12.41 5.15 0.60
N SER A 2 -11.77 6.32 0.70
CA SER A 2 -11.62 7.02 2.00
C SER A 2 -11.30 8.49 1.77
N ILE A 3 -11.19 9.26 2.87
CA ILE A 3 -10.72 10.65 2.83
C ILE A 3 -9.28 10.81 2.32
N ALA A 4 -8.54 9.71 2.10
CA ALA A 4 -7.21 9.73 1.48
C ALA A 4 -7.20 10.39 0.10
N ASN A 5 -8.34 10.36 -0.60
CA ASN A 5 -8.54 10.97 -1.91
C ASN A 5 -9.90 11.69 -1.94
N ALA A 6 -9.99 12.83 -1.26
CA ALA A 6 -11.23 13.59 -1.12
C ALA A 6 -11.92 13.90 -2.48
N PRO A 7 -11.22 14.36 -3.54
CA PRO A 7 -11.87 14.61 -4.83
C PRO A 7 -12.54 13.37 -5.43
N LYS A 8 -11.89 12.21 -5.35
CA LYS A 8 -12.44 10.95 -5.87
C LYS A 8 -13.59 10.42 -5.01
N LEU A 9 -13.52 10.62 -3.68
CA LEU A 9 -14.64 10.31 -2.77
C LEU A 9 -15.88 11.13 -3.13
N TYR A 10 -15.75 12.45 -3.28
CA TYR A 10 -16.87 13.32 -3.67
C TYR A 10 -17.45 12.94 -5.03
N LYS A 11 -16.59 12.69 -6.01
CA LYS A 11 -17.02 12.20 -7.32
C LYS A 11 -17.83 10.91 -7.21
N ALA A 12 -17.34 9.92 -6.46
CA ALA A 12 -18.05 8.65 -6.28
C ALA A 12 -19.42 8.82 -5.62
N ILE A 13 -19.55 9.74 -4.65
CA ILE A 13 -20.82 10.07 -4.00
C ILE A 13 -21.79 10.69 -5.01
N LEU A 14 -21.34 11.66 -5.81
CA LEU A 14 -22.17 12.27 -6.84
C LEU A 14 -22.60 11.25 -7.91
N ASP A 15 -21.66 10.46 -8.43
CA ASP A 15 -21.91 9.43 -9.43
C ASP A 15 -22.92 8.38 -8.94
N GLY A 16 -22.90 8.04 -7.65
CA GLY A 16 -23.84 7.10 -7.05
C GLY A 16 -25.18 7.71 -6.65
N LEU A 17 -25.26 9.02 -6.36
CA LEU A 17 -26.53 9.74 -6.18
C LEU A 17 -27.30 9.85 -7.51
N GLU A 18 -26.60 10.06 -8.62
CA GLU A 18 -27.19 10.08 -9.96
C GLU A 18 -27.51 8.68 -10.51
N TYR A 19 -26.95 7.63 -9.89
CA TYR A 19 -27.14 6.27 -10.36
C TYR A 19 -28.57 5.80 -10.08
N ARG A 20 -29.29 5.42 -11.14
CA ARG A 20 -30.63 4.83 -11.07
C ARG A 20 -30.58 3.36 -10.62
N GLY A 21 -30.11 3.15 -9.39
CA GLY A 21 -29.94 1.83 -8.78
C GLY A 21 -29.39 1.93 -7.36
N THR A 22 -28.84 0.84 -6.85
CA THR A 22 -28.23 0.83 -5.52
C THR A 22 -26.75 1.20 -5.60
N ALA A 23 -26.34 2.21 -4.84
CA ALA A 23 -24.94 2.54 -4.62
C ALA A 23 -24.46 2.00 -3.27
N PHE A 24 -23.30 1.33 -3.26
CA PHE A 24 -22.66 0.85 -2.04
C PHE A 24 -21.34 1.57 -1.81
N TYR A 25 -21.16 2.13 -0.61
CA TYR A 25 -19.97 2.89 -0.23
C TYR A 25 -19.27 2.19 0.94
N GLN A 26 -18.09 1.61 0.66
CA GLN A 26 -17.19 1.15 1.72
C GLN A 26 -16.10 2.20 1.95
N CYS A 27 -16.26 2.94 3.05
CA CYS A 27 -15.36 4.01 3.46
C CYS A 27 -14.47 3.55 4.61
N PHE A 28 -13.15 3.59 4.44
CA PHE A 28 -12.25 3.40 5.57
C PHE A 28 -12.24 4.65 6.45
N THR A 29 -12.49 4.46 7.74
CA THR A 29 -12.40 5.49 8.76
C THR A 29 -11.49 4.99 9.87
N THR A 30 -10.50 5.80 10.23
CA THR A 30 -9.64 5.52 11.38
C THR A 30 -10.39 5.81 12.66
N CYS A 31 -10.36 4.88 13.63
CA CYS A 31 -10.83 5.15 14.99
C CYS A 31 -9.60 5.33 15.90
N GLN A 32 -9.41 6.54 16.41
CA GLN A 32 -8.23 6.95 17.17
C GLN A 32 -7.96 6.06 18.39
N PRO A 33 -8.90 5.91 19.34
CA PRO A 33 -8.68 5.09 20.52
C PRO A 33 -8.51 3.61 20.18
N GLU A 34 -9.39 3.05 19.32
CA GLU A 34 -9.40 1.62 19.01
C GLU A 34 -8.20 1.19 18.15
N HIS A 35 -7.74 2.04 17.24
CA HIS A 35 -6.54 1.75 16.44
C HIS A 35 -5.25 2.12 17.20
N GLY A 36 -5.37 2.89 18.28
CA GLY A 36 -4.26 3.41 19.07
C GLY A 36 -3.34 4.31 18.25
N VAL A 37 -3.93 5.35 17.67
CA VAL A 37 -3.25 6.38 16.86
C VAL A 37 -3.56 7.77 17.44
N ALA A 38 -2.73 8.77 17.15
CA ALA A 38 -2.97 10.14 17.61
C ALA A 38 -4.21 10.78 16.95
N ASP A 39 -4.77 11.79 17.62
CA ASP A 39 -6.08 12.36 17.25
C ASP A 39 -6.12 13.00 15.86
N ASP A 40 -4.99 13.59 15.46
CA ASP A 40 -4.78 14.25 14.16
C ASP A 40 -4.44 13.29 13.01
N MET A 41 -4.33 11.98 13.28
CA MET A 41 -3.79 11.02 12.31
C MET A 41 -4.83 10.39 11.36
N ALA A 42 -6.08 10.85 11.38
CA ALA A 42 -7.16 10.25 10.58
C ALA A 42 -6.83 10.18 9.08
N LEU A 43 -6.46 11.32 8.48
CA LEU A 43 -6.13 11.42 7.05
C LEU A 43 -4.87 10.62 6.71
N THR A 44 -3.84 10.73 7.56
CA THR A 44 -2.57 10.03 7.38
C THR A 44 -2.76 8.51 7.37
N GLN A 45 -3.55 7.97 8.30
CA GLN A 45 -3.83 6.53 8.34
C GLN A 45 -4.72 6.09 7.17
N ALA A 46 -5.66 6.93 6.72
CA ALA A 46 -6.45 6.66 5.52
C ALA A 46 -5.57 6.54 4.26
N GLN A 47 -4.53 7.36 4.13
CA GLN A 47 -3.55 7.25 3.04
C GLN A 47 -2.68 5.99 3.19
N ARG A 48 -2.15 5.74 4.38
CA ARG A 48 -1.31 4.56 4.66
C ARG A 48 -2.03 3.24 4.39
N VAL A 49 -3.29 3.11 4.78
CA VAL A 49 -4.06 1.87 4.55
C VAL A 49 -4.32 1.63 3.06
N ARG A 50 -4.51 2.70 2.26
CA ARG A 50 -4.64 2.61 0.80
C ARG A 50 -3.32 2.17 0.16
N ASP A 51 -2.25 2.89 0.48
CA ASP A 51 -0.94 2.71 -0.15
C ASP A 51 -0.30 1.36 0.22
N SER A 52 -0.62 0.82 1.40
CA SER A 52 -0.18 -0.48 1.88
C SER A 52 -1.02 -1.67 1.40
N ARG A 53 -2.04 -1.44 0.55
CA ARG A 53 -3.04 -2.45 0.13
C ARG A 53 -3.87 -3.04 1.28
N GLY A 54 -3.90 -2.39 2.45
CA GLY A 54 -4.81 -2.77 3.54
C GLY A 54 -6.28 -2.59 3.15
N ALA A 55 -6.58 -1.45 2.51
CA ALA A 55 -7.89 -1.10 1.97
C ALA A 55 -7.71 -0.32 0.64
N PRO A 56 -7.42 -1.02 -0.47
CA PRO A 56 -7.21 -0.37 -1.76
C PRO A 56 -8.48 0.35 -2.23
N GLU A 57 -8.29 1.41 -3.00
CA GLU A 57 -9.38 2.23 -3.54
C GLU A 57 -9.84 1.69 -4.89
N PHE A 58 -11.14 1.46 -5.07
CA PHE A 58 -11.72 1.14 -6.36
C PHE A 58 -13.16 1.63 -6.45
N VAL A 59 -13.63 1.82 -7.67
CA VAL A 59 -15.02 2.15 -7.99
C VAL A 59 -15.48 1.18 -9.07
N PHE A 60 -16.61 0.50 -8.85
CA PHE A 60 -17.29 -0.27 -9.87
C PHE A 60 -18.54 0.51 -10.31
N ASN A 61 -18.57 0.97 -11.56
CA ASN A 61 -19.69 1.70 -12.14
C ASN A 61 -20.23 0.92 -13.35
N PRO A 62 -21.37 0.21 -13.23
CA PRO A 62 -21.92 -0.61 -14.30
C PRO A 62 -22.44 0.22 -15.49
N ARG A 63 -22.49 1.55 -15.40
CA ARG A 63 -22.82 2.43 -16.54
C ARG A 63 -21.65 2.61 -17.52
N MET A 64 -20.44 2.22 -17.15
CA MET A 64 -19.24 2.46 -17.95
C MET A 64 -18.97 1.38 -19.01
N GLY A 65 -19.70 0.26 -18.96
CA GLY A 65 -19.55 -0.84 -19.91
C GLY A 65 -20.13 -2.15 -19.37
N GLU A 66 -20.03 -3.21 -20.16
CA GLU A 66 -20.57 -4.54 -19.85
C GLU A 66 -19.51 -5.49 -19.27
N THR A 67 -18.24 -5.07 -19.27
CA THR A 67 -17.12 -5.85 -18.74
C THR A 67 -16.54 -5.25 -17.46
N TYR A 68 -15.86 -6.07 -16.65
CA TYR A 68 -15.16 -5.56 -15.46
C TYR A 68 -14.04 -4.57 -15.83
N GLN A 69 -13.38 -4.76 -16.97
CA GLN A 69 -12.29 -3.91 -17.44
C GLN A 69 -12.77 -2.48 -17.76
N GLU A 70 -14.01 -2.33 -18.21
CA GLU A 70 -14.65 -1.03 -18.46
C GLU A 70 -15.25 -0.43 -17.19
N ALA A 71 -15.90 -1.28 -16.37
CA ALA A 71 -16.67 -0.83 -15.21
C ALA A 71 -15.86 -0.65 -13.92
N LEU A 72 -14.70 -1.28 -13.78
CA LEU A 72 -13.89 -1.28 -12.55
C LEU A 72 -12.68 -0.34 -12.65
N ASP A 73 -12.73 0.78 -11.95
CA ASP A 73 -11.64 1.74 -11.85
C ASP A 73 -10.79 1.54 -10.58
N VAL A 74 -9.49 1.26 -10.76
CA VAL A 74 -8.48 1.13 -9.70
C VAL A 74 -7.43 2.26 -9.70
N LYS A 75 -7.61 3.31 -10.51
CA LYS A 75 -6.65 4.42 -10.72
C LYS A 75 -6.39 5.31 -9.50
N GLY A 76 -7.10 5.08 -8.41
CA GLY A 76 -6.91 5.80 -7.14
C GLY A 76 -5.70 5.33 -6.34
N ASN A 77 -5.06 4.24 -6.74
CA ASN A 77 -3.95 3.65 -6.00
C ASN A 77 -2.60 3.90 -6.68
N PRO A 78 -1.52 4.11 -5.90
CA PRO A 78 -0.18 4.20 -6.46
C PRO A 78 0.33 2.84 -7.00
N SER A 79 1.37 2.86 -7.83
CA SER A 79 2.06 1.68 -8.37
C SER A 79 1.12 0.58 -8.86
N MET A 80 0.19 0.93 -9.75
CA MET A 80 -0.92 0.04 -10.13
C MET A 80 -0.52 -1.28 -10.76
N GLU A 81 0.66 -1.38 -11.35
CA GLU A 81 1.15 -2.59 -12.05
C GLU A 81 2.11 -3.42 -11.19
N SER A 82 2.30 -3.03 -9.93
CA SER A 82 3.15 -3.70 -8.94
C SER A 82 2.32 -4.17 -7.75
N ASP A 83 2.86 -5.07 -6.93
CA ASP A 83 2.21 -5.55 -5.71
C ASP A 83 2.10 -4.42 -4.67
N TRP A 84 3.15 -3.62 -4.52
CA TRP A 84 3.28 -2.63 -3.46
C TRP A 84 3.63 -1.25 -4.00
N TYR A 85 3.28 -0.23 -3.22
CA TYR A 85 3.76 1.13 -3.44
C TYR A 85 5.25 1.22 -3.10
N GLU A 86 6.03 1.95 -3.90
CA GLU A 86 7.45 2.21 -3.62
C GLU A 86 7.65 3.66 -3.15
N THR A 87 8.34 3.82 -2.02
CA THR A 87 8.65 5.12 -1.44
C THR A 87 10.05 5.10 -0.82
N LYS A 88 10.48 6.17 -0.17
CA LYS A 88 11.85 6.29 0.37
C LYS A 88 11.85 6.60 1.86
N PHE A 89 12.82 6.06 2.59
CA PHE A 89 13.07 6.49 3.97
C PHE A 89 13.57 7.94 3.98
N LYS A 90 12.97 8.81 4.80
CA LYS A 90 13.34 10.24 4.80
C LYS A 90 14.79 10.49 5.22
N ALA A 91 15.33 9.68 6.13
CA ALA A 91 16.70 9.86 6.63
C ALA A 91 17.77 9.37 5.64
N THR A 92 17.54 8.25 4.95
CA THR A 92 18.57 7.60 4.12
C THR A 92 18.33 7.76 2.62
N ASN A 93 17.14 8.21 2.21
CA ASN A 93 16.66 8.17 0.82
C ASN A 93 16.66 6.76 0.18
N GLU A 94 16.83 5.70 0.98
CA GLU A 94 16.78 4.32 0.51
C GLU A 94 15.34 3.98 0.09
N PRO A 95 15.13 3.45 -1.14
CA PRO A 95 13.82 3.03 -1.59
C PRO A 95 13.36 1.77 -0.86
N TYR A 96 12.09 1.70 -0.50
CA TYR A 96 11.47 0.52 0.08
C TYR A 96 10.02 0.35 -0.37
N ARG A 97 9.50 -0.86 -0.21
CA ARG A 97 8.12 -1.20 -0.55
C ARG A 97 7.22 -1.00 0.66
N TYR A 98 6.24 -0.12 0.51
CA TYR A 98 5.26 0.14 1.56
C TYR A 98 4.19 -0.97 1.56
N THR A 99 4.43 -2.00 2.37
CA THR A 99 3.52 -3.15 2.53
C THR A 99 2.51 -2.95 3.67
N VAL A 100 1.52 -3.84 3.79
CA VAL A 100 0.56 -3.84 4.91
C VAL A 100 1.25 -3.94 6.28
N ALA A 101 2.40 -4.61 6.39
CA ALA A 101 3.16 -4.65 7.64
C ALA A 101 3.68 -3.27 8.06
N HIS A 102 3.99 -2.39 7.11
CA HIS A 102 4.42 -1.03 7.41
C HIS A 102 3.27 -0.17 7.95
N TRP A 103 2.05 -0.35 7.45
CA TRP A 103 0.86 0.27 8.03
C TRP A 103 0.52 -0.35 9.40
N CYS A 104 0.62 -1.66 9.56
CA CYS A 104 0.43 -2.29 10.87
C CYS A 104 1.41 -1.75 11.92
N ALA A 105 2.63 -1.38 11.52
CA ALA A 105 3.61 -0.75 12.42
C ALA A 105 3.21 0.65 12.91
N THR A 106 2.19 1.30 12.31
CA THR A 106 1.70 2.62 12.71
C THR A 106 0.46 2.58 13.58
N GLU A 107 -0.08 1.40 13.92
CA GLU A 107 -1.30 1.26 14.73
C GLU A 107 -1.07 0.32 15.92
N ALA A 108 -1.39 0.77 17.14
CA ALA A 108 -1.10 0.03 18.36
C ALA A 108 -1.84 -1.31 18.47
N ARG A 109 -2.97 -1.47 17.75
CA ARG A 109 -3.73 -2.74 17.71
C ARG A 109 -2.92 -3.91 17.14
N PHE A 110 -1.86 -3.65 16.37
CA PHE A 110 -0.98 -4.71 15.83
C PHE A 110 0.29 -4.94 16.66
N ARG A 111 0.46 -4.27 17.81
CA ARG A 111 1.71 -4.31 18.59
C ARG A 111 2.21 -5.72 18.93
N ASN A 112 1.29 -6.67 19.15
CA ASN A 112 1.65 -8.06 19.48
C ASN A 112 2.29 -8.82 18.29
N HIS A 113 2.15 -8.30 17.07
CA HIS A 113 2.71 -8.88 15.86
C HIS A 113 4.06 -8.27 15.46
N LEU A 114 4.57 -7.30 16.21
CA LEU A 114 5.74 -6.50 15.90
C LEU A 114 6.66 -6.38 17.12
N LYS A 115 7.88 -6.88 17.03
CA LYS A 115 8.90 -6.69 18.07
C LYS A 115 9.99 -5.75 17.58
N LYS A 116 10.32 -4.73 18.38
CA LYS A 116 11.48 -3.86 18.09
C LYS A 116 12.76 -4.66 18.30
N ILE A 117 13.66 -4.63 17.32
CA ILE A 117 14.94 -5.35 17.35
C ILE A 117 16.09 -4.39 16.99
N LYS A 118 17.32 -4.79 17.32
CA LYS A 118 18.53 -4.07 16.89
C LYS A 118 18.89 -4.46 15.46
N LYS A 119 19.73 -3.65 14.81
CA LYS A 119 20.23 -3.93 13.46
C LYS A 119 20.96 -5.28 13.39
N ASP A 120 21.85 -5.55 14.33
CA ASP A 120 22.63 -6.80 14.39
C ASP A 120 21.76 -8.06 14.53
N ASP A 121 20.57 -7.93 15.12
CA ASP A 121 19.60 -9.02 15.19
C ASP A 121 18.81 -9.14 13.88
N ALA A 122 18.49 -8.02 13.23
CA ALA A 122 17.82 -8.00 11.94
C ALA A 122 18.65 -8.67 10.83
N ASP A 123 19.98 -8.51 10.86
CA ASP A 123 20.90 -9.13 9.87
C ASP A 123 20.88 -10.68 9.92
N LYS A 124 20.36 -11.27 10.99
CA LYS A 124 20.17 -12.73 11.14
C LYS A 124 18.79 -13.21 10.70
N LEU A 125 17.89 -12.28 10.37
CA LEU A 125 16.50 -12.55 10.01
C LEU A 125 16.29 -12.39 8.50
N ILE A 126 15.15 -12.87 8.02
CA ILE A 126 14.81 -12.80 6.59
C ILE A 126 14.11 -11.46 6.32
N PRO A 127 14.57 -10.65 5.35
CA PRO A 127 13.81 -9.47 4.93
C PRO A 127 12.41 -9.87 4.43
N LEU A 128 11.38 -9.08 4.75
CA LEU A 128 10.00 -9.37 4.32
C LEU A 128 9.89 -9.53 2.81
N GLU A 129 10.58 -8.70 2.05
CA GLU A 129 10.55 -8.63 0.60
C GLU A 129 11.08 -9.94 0.00
N ASN A 130 12.21 -10.43 0.50
CA ASN A 130 12.74 -11.77 0.20
C ASN A 130 11.70 -12.86 0.52
N MET A 131 11.13 -12.85 1.72
CA MET A 131 10.13 -13.85 2.12
C MET A 131 8.90 -13.84 1.20
N LEU A 132 8.42 -12.66 0.80
CA LEU A 132 7.27 -12.51 -0.07
C LEU A 132 7.52 -13.12 -1.46
N VAL A 133 8.75 -13.11 -1.98
CA VAL A 133 9.07 -13.81 -3.24
C VAL A 133 8.87 -15.32 -3.12
N ARG A 134 9.32 -15.88 -1.98
CA ARG A 134 9.39 -17.33 -1.74
C ARG A 134 8.03 -17.99 -1.54
N ILE A 135 7.04 -17.22 -1.06
CA ILE A 135 5.72 -17.73 -0.69
C ILE A 135 4.62 -17.31 -1.67
N THR A 136 3.72 -18.24 -1.98
CA THR A 136 2.48 -18.00 -2.72
C THR A 136 1.25 -18.17 -1.83
N GLN A 137 0.08 -17.72 -2.29
CA GLN A 137 -1.18 -18.04 -1.61
C GLN A 137 -1.42 -19.55 -1.51
N GLN A 138 -1.00 -20.33 -2.52
CA GLN A 138 -1.17 -21.78 -2.52
C GLN A 138 -0.36 -22.43 -1.40
N ASP A 139 0.84 -21.93 -1.14
CA ASP A 139 1.68 -22.38 -0.04
C ASP A 139 1.03 -22.08 1.33
N VAL A 140 0.28 -20.98 1.44
CA VAL A 140 -0.55 -20.66 2.62
C VAL A 140 -1.70 -21.65 2.78
N VAL A 141 -2.45 -21.93 1.70
CA VAL A 141 -3.58 -22.87 1.71
C VAL A 141 -3.12 -24.28 2.13
N TYR A 142 -2.01 -24.76 1.58
CA TYR A 142 -1.42 -26.06 1.93
C TYR A 142 -0.54 -26.03 3.18
N ARG A 143 -0.52 -24.93 3.93
CA ARG A 143 0.23 -24.77 5.19
C ARG A 143 1.73 -25.09 5.09
N ARG A 144 2.31 -24.95 3.89
CA ARG A 144 3.74 -25.23 3.63
C ARG A 144 4.67 -24.27 4.36
N TYR A 145 4.15 -23.12 4.80
CA TYR A 145 4.88 -22.20 5.68
C TYR A 145 5.22 -22.76 7.06
N LEU A 146 4.65 -23.91 7.44
CA LEU A 146 4.98 -24.64 8.66
C LEU A 146 6.02 -25.75 8.45
N VAL A 147 6.38 -26.06 7.21
CA VAL A 147 7.31 -27.16 6.88
C VAL A 147 8.73 -26.60 6.77
N PRO A 148 9.65 -26.91 7.71
CA PRO A 148 10.98 -26.28 7.77
C PRO A 148 11.79 -26.35 6.47
N ASP A 149 11.73 -27.49 5.76
CA ASP A 149 12.52 -27.72 4.54
C ASP A 149 11.88 -27.11 3.26
N HIS A 150 10.67 -26.56 3.38
CA HIS A 150 9.98 -25.95 2.26
C HIS A 150 10.46 -24.51 2.06
N ARG A 151 10.58 -24.08 0.79
CA ARG A 151 11.03 -22.72 0.44
C ARG A 151 10.20 -21.62 1.10
N SER A 152 8.93 -21.88 1.37
CA SER A 152 7.99 -20.93 1.97
C SER A 152 7.93 -20.99 3.49
N TYR A 153 8.80 -21.76 4.16
CA TYR A 153 8.84 -21.83 5.62
C TYR A 153 9.00 -20.42 6.21
N ILE A 154 8.16 -20.08 7.17
CA ILE A 154 8.23 -18.80 7.89
C ILE A 154 8.50 -19.12 9.37
N PRO A 155 9.70 -18.86 9.90
CA PRO A 155 9.94 -18.91 11.33
C PRO A 155 9.15 -17.79 12.04
N ASP A 156 8.62 -18.06 13.23
CA ASP A 156 7.87 -17.03 13.97
C ASP A 156 8.84 -15.95 14.47
N PHE A 157 8.53 -14.68 14.20
CA PHE A 157 9.48 -13.57 14.40
C PHE A 157 10.82 -13.74 13.67
N GLY A 158 10.87 -14.60 12.64
CA GLY A 158 12.04 -14.85 11.80
C GLY A 158 12.17 -13.92 10.58
N VAL A 159 11.18 -13.04 10.38
CA VAL A 159 11.11 -12.10 9.27
C VAL A 159 11.10 -10.69 9.83
N TYR A 160 11.73 -9.72 9.15
CA TYR A 160 11.78 -8.34 9.60
C TYR A 160 11.44 -7.33 8.50
N ILE A 161 11.11 -6.10 8.93
CA ILE A 161 11.00 -4.90 8.10
C ILE A 161 11.79 -3.76 8.71
N LYS A 162 12.16 -2.80 7.87
CA LYS A 162 12.61 -1.47 8.28
C LYS A 162 11.39 -0.54 8.33
N VAL A 163 11.28 0.29 9.36
CA VAL A 163 10.21 1.30 9.48
C VAL A 163 10.80 2.66 9.81
N GLN A 164 10.07 3.71 9.46
CA GLN A 164 10.44 5.06 9.85
C GLN A 164 10.02 5.32 11.30
N GLY A 165 11.01 5.55 12.15
CA GLY A 165 10.82 5.94 13.54
C GLY A 165 10.25 7.35 13.69
N PRO A 166 9.78 7.71 14.90
CA PRO A 166 9.18 9.03 15.16
C PRO A 166 10.11 10.20 14.87
N LYS A 167 11.43 10.02 15.02
CA LYS A 167 12.45 11.04 14.76
C LYS A 167 13.01 10.97 13.33
N GLY A 168 12.41 10.14 12.48
CA GLY A 168 12.84 9.93 11.10
C GLY A 168 13.94 8.87 10.93
N ASP A 169 14.48 8.36 12.03
CA ASP A 169 15.46 7.28 12.08
C ASP A 169 14.90 5.95 11.55
N VAL A 170 15.78 5.05 11.12
CA VAL A 170 15.38 3.73 10.63
C VAL A 170 15.34 2.77 11.81
N GLU A 171 14.14 2.27 12.12
CA GLU A 171 13.94 1.22 13.12
C GLU A 171 13.71 -0.13 12.47
N TYR A 172 14.06 -1.21 13.17
CA TYR A 172 13.86 -2.59 12.71
C TYR A 172 12.77 -3.26 13.53
N ARG A 173 11.85 -3.94 12.85
CA ARG A 173 10.75 -4.67 13.48
C ARG A 173 10.74 -6.11 12.98
N SER A 174 10.84 -7.09 13.88
CA SER A 174 10.53 -8.47 13.53
C SER A 174 9.02 -8.70 13.54
N LEU A 175 8.56 -9.55 12.64
CA LEU A 175 7.17 -9.79 12.33
C LEU A 175 6.76 -11.18 12.81
N SER A 176 5.64 -11.27 13.54
CA SER A 176 4.99 -12.56 13.75
C SER A 176 4.67 -13.23 12.41
N ARG A 177 4.64 -14.56 12.39
CA ARG A 177 4.26 -15.33 11.20
C ARG A 177 2.91 -14.87 10.62
N GLN A 178 1.94 -14.59 11.48
CA GLN A 178 0.60 -14.15 11.05
C GLN A 178 0.62 -12.84 10.27
N LEU A 179 1.48 -11.89 10.64
CA LEU A 179 1.61 -10.62 9.92
C LEU A 179 2.27 -10.79 8.55
N VAL A 180 3.19 -11.75 8.41
CA VAL A 180 3.73 -12.15 7.10
C VAL A 180 2.64 -12.76 6.23
N LEU A 181 1.81 -13.66 6.78
CA LEU A 181 0.68 -14.26 6.06
C LEU A 181 -0.36 -13.21 5.65
N PHE A 182 -0.59 -12.20 6.49
CA PHE A 182 -1.45 -11.07 6.16
C PHE A 182 -0.96 -10.29 4.94
N CYS A 183 0.36 -10.11 4.79
CA CYS A 183 0.95 -9.51 3.59
C CYS A 183 0.68 -10.36 2.33
N VAL A 184 0.76 -11.69 2.42
CA VAL A 184 0.46 -12.59 1.31
C VAL A 184 -1.01 -12.46 0.89
N GLU A 185 -1.91 -12.40 1.86
CA GLU A 185 -3.35 -12.28 1.64
C GLU A 185 -3.71 -10.94 0.97
N ARG A 186 -3.18 -9.83 1.47
CA ARG A 186 -3.37 -8.50 0.86
C ARG A 186 -2.82 -8.42 -0.57
N ARG A 187 -1.64 -8.99 -0.81
CA ARG A 187 -1.08 -9.08 -2.16
C ARG A 187 -1.98 -9.89 -3.10
N LYS A 188 -2.51 -11.03 -2.65
CA LYS A 188 -3.45 -11.84 -3.44
C LYS A 188 -4.71 -11.03 -3.77
N ALA A 189 -5.31 -10.37 -2.79
CA ALA A 189 -6.50 -9.54 -2.99
C ALA A 189 -6.25 -8.43 -4.02
N TRP A 190 -5.09 -7.75 -3.92
CA TRP A 190 -4.69 -6.72 -4.88
C TRP A 190 -4.51 -7.28 -6.30
N ARG A 191 -3.81 -8.41 -6.46
CA ARG A 191 -3.64 -9.10 -7.76
C ARG A 191 -4.97 -9.51 -8.40
N MET A 192 -5.93 -9.98 -7.60
CA MET A 192 -7.28 -10.29 -8.09
C MET A 192 -8.01 -9.04 -8.57
N LEU A 193 -7.89 -7.93 -7.83
CA LEU A 193 -8.51 -6.66 -8.21
C LEU A 193 -7.89 -6.09 -9.50
N GLN A 194 -6.57 -6.11 -9.63
CA GLN A 194 -5.84 -5.74 -10.86
C GLN A 194 -6.34 -6.58 -12.04
N SER A 195 -6.41 -7.90 -11.89
CA SER A 195 -6.87 -8.80 -12.94
C SER A 195 -8.29 -8.48 -13.42
N LYS A 196 -9.21 -8.15 -12.51
CA LYS A 196 -10.58 -7.74 -12.88
C LYS A 196 -10.60 -6.41 -13.64
N ALA A 197 -9.74 -5.48 -13.25
CA ALA A 197 -9.60 -4.18 -13.90
C ALA A 197 -8.77 -4.22 -15.21
N GLY A 198 -8.35 -5.40 -15.67
CA GLY A 198 -7.51 -5.55 -16.86
C GLY A 198 -6.07 -5.07 -16.68
N VAL A 199 -5.62 -4.87 -15.44
CA VAL A 199 -4.26 -4.44 -15.11
C VAL A 199 -3.36 -5.65 -14.94
N GLU A 200 -2.28 -5.70 -15.71
CA GLU A 200 -1.30 -6.77 -15.61
C GLU A 200 -0.27 -6.46 -14.51
N ASN A 201 -0.10 -7.39 -13.57
CA ASN A 201 0.89 -7.25 -12.51
C ASN A 201 2.24 -7.86 -12.94
N ARG A 202 3.24 -7.00 -13.12
CA ARG A 202 4.60 -7.37 -13.57
C ARG A 202 5.33 -8.26 -12.55
N GLU A 203 5.11 -7.99 -11.27
CA GLU A 203 5.75 -8.73 -10.18
C GLU A 203 5.14 -10.12 -9.99
N TYR A 204 3.84 -10.28 -10.28
CA TYR A 204 3.21 -11.60 -10.29
C TYR A 204 3.83 -12.50 -11.36
N LYS A 205 4.01 -11.98 -12.59
CA LYS A 205 4.68 -12.71 -13.66
C LYS A 205 6.12 -13.07 -13.27
N ALA A 206 6.87 -12.11 -12.74
CA ALA A 206 8.24 -12.32 -12.30
C ALA A 206 8.34 -13.40 -11.21
N GLN A 207 7.53 -13.30 -10.16
CA GLN A 207 7.50 -14.26 -9.06
C GLN A 207 7.17 -15.67 -9.56
N ARG A 208 6.15 -15.82 -10.41
CA ARG A 208 5.77 -17.11 -10.98
C ARG A 208 6.93 -17.74 -11.75
N SER A 209 7.63 -16.94 -12.55
CA SER A 209 8.73 -17.44 -13.34
C SER A 209 9.93 -17.86 -12.48
N ILE A 210 10.25 -17.11 -11.42
CA ILE A 210 11.31 -17.47 -10.47
C ILE A 210 10.98 -18.79 -9.78
N LEU A 211 9.75 -18.93 -9.26
CA LEU A 211 9.35 -20.16 -8.56
C LEU A 211 9.30 -21.37 -9.51
N ALA A 212 8.92 -21.18 -10.77
CA ALA A 212 8.98 -22.24 -11.77
C ALA A 212 10.41 -22.71 -12.05
N ASP A 213 11.41 -21.82 -12.03
CA ASP A 213 12.81 -22.20 -12.18
C ASP A 213 13.35 -22.93 -10.95
N VAL A 214 12.87 -22.59 -9.75
CA VAL A 214 13.18 -23.32 -8.51
C VAL A 214 12.59 -24.72 -8.55
N ASP A 215 11.31 -24.85 -8.91
CA ASP A 215 10.61 -26.14 -8.98
C ASP A 215 11.19 -27.03 -10.09
N ALA A 216 11.76 -26.44 -11.15
CA ALA A 216 12.46 -27.15 -12.22
C ALA A 216 13.96 -27.42 -11.94
N GLY A 217 14.49 -27.00 -10.79
CA GLY A 217 15.90 -27.17 -10.43
C GLY A 217 16.89 -26.31 -11.22
N ARG A 218 16.41 -25.33 -12.01
CA ARG A 218 17.25 -24.34 -12.72
C ARG A 218 17.80 -23.25 -11.79
N LEU A 219 17.13 -23.02 -10.67
CA LEU A 219 17.55 -22.11 -9.61
C LEU A 219 17.58 -22.89 -8.29
N SER A 220 18.70 -22.86 -7.58
CA SER A 220 18.82 -23.54 -6.29
C SER A 220 17.99 -22.85 -5.20
N LYS A 221 17.64 -23.56 -4.12
CA LYS A 221 16.94 -22.95 -2.98
C LYS A 221 17.86 -21.96 -2.26
N GLU A 222 19.15 -22.27 -2.22
CA GLU A 222 20.21 -21.46 -1.62
C GLU A 222 20.30 -20.10 -2.32
N ASP A 223 20.34 -20.09 -3.65
CA ASP A 223 20.36 -18.86 -4.45
C ASP A 223 19.08 -18.06 -4.27
N LEU A 224 17.91 -18.72 -4.27
CA LEU A 224 16.64 -18.07 -3.99
C LEU A 224 16.67 -17.39 -2.61
N PHE A 225 17.15 -18.07 -1.57
CA PHE A 225 17.15 -17.52 -0.22
C PHE A 225 18.12 -16.35 -0.08
N ALA A 226 19.27 -16.40 -0.74
CA ALA A 226 20.27 -15.34 -0.70
C ALA A 226 19.86 -14.10 -1.51
N ARG A 227 19.23 -14.28 -2.68
CA ARG A 227 19.09 -13.20 -3.70
C ARG A 227 17.67 -13.03 -4.26
N ALA A 228 16.63 -13.53 -3.61
CA ALA A 228 15.23 -13.44 -4.08
C ALA A 228 14.79 -12.03 -4.51
N GLU A 229 15.16 -10.99 -3.76
CA GLU A 229 14.79 -9.61 -4.09
C GLU A 229 15.49 -9.08 -5.35
N GLU A 230 16.75 -9.48 -5.55
CA GLU A 230 17.52 -9.13 -6.74
C GLU A 230 16.96 -9.83 -7.96
N LEU A 231 16.69 -11.14 -7.86
CA LEU A 231 16.06 -11.95 -8.90
C LEU A 231 14.70 -11.38 -9.33
N MET A 232 13.90 -10.92 -8.37
CA MET A 232 12.64 -10.21 -8.67
C MET A 232 12.88 -8.94 -9.47
N ARG A 233 13.85 -8.12 -9.06
CA ARG A 233 14.17 -6.86 -9.74
C ARG A 233 14.68 -7.08 -11.16
N GLU A 234 15.55 -8.06 -11.36
CA GLU A 234 16.07 -8.46 -12.67
C GLU A 234 14.93 -8.94 -13.57
N ARG A 235 14.05 -9.81 -13.05
CA ARG A 235 12.95 -10.38 -13.83
C ARG A 235 11.88 -9.34 -14.18
N VAL A 236 11.61 -8.38 -13.29
CA VAL A 236 10.68 -7.27 -13.57
C VAL A 236 11.26 -6.29 -14.60
N LYS A 237 12.57 -6.04 -14.58
CA LYS A 237 13.24 -5.16 -15.56
C LYS A 237 13.39 -5.81 -16.94
N GLY A 238 13.42 -7.14 -17.01
CA GLY A 238 13.71 -7.89 -18.23
C GLY A 238 15.19 -7.83 -18.62
N PRO A 239 15.64 -8.66 -19.57
CA PRO A 239 17.01 -8.58 -20.08
C PRO A 239 17.17 -7.29 -20.91
N GLY A 240 17.81 -6.26 -20.34
CA GLY A 240 18.24 -5.07 -21.09
C GLY A 240 18.11 -3.68 -20.45
N ALA A 241 17.61 -3.52 -19.23
CA ALA A 241 17.42 -2.17 -18.65
C ALA A 241 18.49 -1.79 -17.61
N ALA A 242 19.58 -1.19 -18.10
CA ALA A 242 20.45 -0.33 -17.30
C ALA A 242 19.63 0.84 -16.69
N GLN A 243 20.04 1.30 -15.51
CA GLN A 243 19.29 2.27 -14.68
C GLN A 243 19.03 3.60 -15.41
N ALA A 244 17.77 4.01 -15.50
CA ALA A 244 17.39 5.42 -15.68
C ALA A 244 16.78 5.94 -14.36
N PRO A 245 17.23 7.08 -13.82
CA PRO A 245 16.68 7.66 -12.60
C PRO A 245 15.38 8.41 -12.91
N GLY A 246 14.24 7.77 -12.64
CA GLY A 246 12.91 8.38 -12.79
C GLY A 246 12.38 8.97 -11.50
N ALA A 247 12.59 10.27 -11.29
CA ALA A 247 11.90 11.04 -10.27
C ALA A 247 10.44 11.25 -10.67
N HIS A 248 9.51 10.54 -10.03
CA HIS A 248 8.10 10.94 -10.05
C HIS A 248 7.91 12.16 -9.13
N LYS A 249 7.87 13.36 -9.71
CA LYS A 249 7.28 14.53 -9.04
C LYS A 249 5.78 14.26 -8.91
N ALA A 250 5.29 14.26 -7.68
CA ALA A 250 3.86 14.40 -7.43
C ALA A 250 3.36 15.71 -8.08
N PRO A 251 2.15 15.75 -8.66
CA PRO A 251 1.61 16.98 -9.19
C PRO A 251 1.45 17.98 -8.04
N SER A 252 2.15 19.11 -8.12
CA SER A 252 1.89 20.27 -7.28
C SER A 252 0.50 20.80 -7.59
N MET A 253 -0.38 20.89 -6.60
CA MET A 253 -1.60 21.66 -6.77
C MET A 253 -1.22 23.13 -7.04
N PRO A 254 -1.87 23.82 -7.99
CA PRO A 254 -1.72 25.25 -8.10
C PRO A 254 -2.25 25.91 -6.82
N ALA A 255 -1.46 26.83 -6.27
CA ALA A 255 -1.86 27.63 -5.13
C ALA A 255 -3.10 28.45 -5.50
N THR A 256 -4.15 28.34 -4.69
CA THR A 256 -5.34 29.20 -4.79
C THR A 256 -4.92 30.65 -4.54
N PRO A 257 -5.22 31.61 -5.42
CA PRO A 257 -4.95 33.01 -5.14
C PRO A 257 -5.79 33.48 -3.95
N PRO A 258 -5.30 34.46 -3.16
CA PRO A 258 -6.02 34.96 -2.00
C PRO A 258 -7.36 35.58 -2.44
N ALA A 259 -8.41 35.30 -1.66
CA ALA A 259 -9.73 35.86 -1.88
C ALA A 259 -9.68 37.40 -1.79
N VAL A 260 -10.12 38.08 -2.84
CA VAL A 260 -10.35 39.53 -2.82
C VAL A 260 -11.59 39.80 -1.98
N VAL A 261 -11.39 40.42 -0.81
CA VAL A 261 -12.48 40.91 0.04
C VAL A 261 -13.07 42.16 -0.64
N PRO A 262 -14.37 42.20 -0.98
CA PRO A 262 -14.98 43.40 -1.54
C PRO A 262 -15.08 44.50 -0.47
N PRO A 263 -14.96 45.79 -0.86
CA PRO A 263 -15.01 46.89 0.10
C PRO A 263 -16.40 47.00 0.74
N VAL A 264 -16.41 47.17 2.06
CA VAL A 264 -17.60 47.45 2.86
C VAL A 264 -18.19 48.79 2.42
N ARG A 265 -19.45 48.79 1.97
CA ARG A 265 -20.20 50.03 1.70
C ARG A 265 -20.41 50.79 3.01
N PRO A 266 -20.19 52.11 3.06
CA PRO A 266 -20.53 52.90 4.22
C PRO A 266 -22.05 52.93 4.43
N THR A 267 -22.47 52.62 5.65
CA THR A 267 -23.85 52.78 6.13
C THR A 267 -24.26 54.25 6.09
N SER A 268 -25.29 54.57 5.33
CA SER A 268 -25.95 55.87 5.38
C SER A 268 -26.59 56.08 6.74
N GLN A 269 -26.15 57.10 7.48
CA GLN A 269 -26.81 57.59 8.69
C GLN A 269 -28.15 58.24 8.31
N THR A 270 -29.22 57.77 8.92
CA THR A 270 -30.54 58.43 8.93
C THR A 270 -30.46 59.64 9.87
N PRO A 271 -30.96 60.83 9.50
CA PRO A 271 -31.01 61.95 10.44
C PRO A 271 -32.11 61.71 11.47
N GLY A 272 -31.78 61.96 12.75
CA GLY A 272 -32.70 61.88 13.87
C GLY A 272 -33.81 62.93 13.79
N VAL A 273 -35.02 62.50 14.13
CA VAL A 273 -36.17 63.35 14.39
C VAL A 273 -36.01 63.97 15.78
N GLN A 274 -35.94 65.29 15.85
CA GLN A 274 -36.09 66.05 17.11
C GLN A 274 -37.57 66.30 17.38
N ALA A 275 -37.93 66.24 18.67
CA ALA A 275 -39.19 66.72 19.23
C ALA A 275 -39.26 68.25 19.20
#